data_AF-A0A1S2L191-F1
#
_entry.id   AF-A0A1S2L191-F1
#
_cell.length_a   1.000
_cell.length_b   1.000
_cell.length_c   1.000
_cell.angle_alpha   90.00
_cell.angle_beta   90.00
_cell.angle_gamma   90.00
#
_symmetry.space_group_name_H-M   'P 1'
#
loop_
_entity.id
_entity.type
_entity.pdbx_description
1 polymer ?
#
loop_
_entity_poly.entity_id
_entity_poly.type
_entity_poly.pdbx_seq_one_letter_code
_entity_poly.pdbx_strand_id
1 'polypeptide(L)'
;MGIQLTYQWRENGIYGQIFKDNRKDGDIYYLNEQGESICIPTPPKRKTRLMFPAKGANLKTRYCSYEVKIAVFEKVLRYHPKYQGEKGNPKKILICTGERREESLWRSKYCETEFHRAHAEPRAYRLVHHWRPVIDFTEREIWDMFEKYSIRPYGSYYLGFSRTSCVSCVFNSPDHWRIMQEIMPERFNMIVEAEKELNHTVNEKGIPLTEIVKKGSLKRLPTDELYNECVEFALKHEYRPEDLIMEKWLLPYGAFKGAEGGPI
;
A
#
# COMPACT_ATOMS: atom_id res chain seq x y z
N MET A 1 11.72 -17.48 5.35
CA MET A 1 12.50 -16.27 5.72
C MET A 1 12.45 -15.91 7.22
N GLY A 2 11.64 -16.57 8.06
CA GLY A 2 11.67 -16.34 9.52
C GLY A 2 11.18 -14.97 10.00
N ILE A 3 10.64 -14.14 9.10
CA ILE A 3 10.10 -12.82 9.43
C ILE A 3 8.72 -13.01 10.06
N GLN A 4 8.55 -12.56 11.30
CA GLN A 4 7.26 -12.58 11.97
C GLN A 4 6.32 -11.58 11.29
N LEU A 5 5.15 -12.06 10.84
CA LEU A 5 4.13 -11.23 10.23
C LEU A 5 3.13 -10.77 11.28
N THR A 6 2.87 -9.47 11.33
CA THR A 6 1.87 -8.86 12.19
C THR A 6 0.89 -8.07 11.33
N TYR A 7 -0.40 -8.36 11.50
CA TYR A 7 -1.46 -7.67 10.77
C TYR A 7 -2.04 -6.54 11.61
N GLN A 8 -2.38 -5.45 10.96
CA GLN A 8 -3.03 -4.29 11.55
C GLN A 8 -3.97 -3.65 10.53
N TRP A 9 -5.13 -3.19 10.98
CA TRP A 9 -6.14 -2.63 10.09
C TRP A 9 -7.01 -1.62 10.82
N ARG A 10 -7.72 -0.81 10.02
CA ARG A 10 -8.85 -0.02 10.50
C ARG A 10 -10.13 -0.79 10.19
N GLU A 11 -11.05 -0.83 11.13
CA GLU A 11 -12.40 -1.38 10.95
C GLU A 11 -13.05 -0.82 9.69
N ASN A 12 -13.66 -1.69 8.89
CA ASN A 12 -14.28 -1.37 7.60
C ASN A 12 -13.32 -0.80 6.53
N GLY A 13 -12.02 -0.73 6.82
CA GLY A 13 -10.97 -0.33 5.89
C GLY A 13 -11.23 1.00 5.18
N ILE A 14 -10.90 1.04 3.89
CA ILE A 14 -11.13 2.23 3.05
C ILE A 14 -12.62 2.44 2.74
N TYR A 15 -13.41 1.37 2.65
CA TYR A 15 -14.83 1.44 2.35
C TYR A 15 -15.59 2.23 3.43
N GLY A 16 -15.37 1.88 4.71
CA GLY A 16 -15.95 2.61 5.85
C GLY A 16 -15.43 4.04 6.00
N GLN A 17 -14.33 4.38 5.32
CA GLN A 17 -13.79 5.74 5.25
C GLN A 17 -14.40 6.55 4.10
N ILE A 18 -14.72 5.91 2.97
CA ILE A 18 -15.43 6.52 1.83
C ILE A 18 -16.88 6.81 2.21
N PHE A 19 -17.61 5.77 2.65
CA PHE A 19 -19.03 5.82 3.03
C PHE A 19 -19.26 6.29 4.47
N LYS A 20 -18.34 7.12 4.98
CA LYS A 20 -18.45 7.63 6.32
C LYS A 20 -19.51 8.72 6.35
N ASP A 21 -20.67 8.43 6.92
CA ASP A 21 -21.71 9.42 7.19
C ASP A 21 -22.01 9.55 8.68
N ASN A 22 -21.87 10.77 9.19
CA ASN A 22 -22.10 11.19 10.56
C ASN A 22 -21.68 10.11 11.58
N ARG A 23 -20.48 9.54 11.45
CA ARG A 23 -20.00 8.48 12.34
C ARG A 23 -18.55 8.69 12.71
N LYS A 24 -18.11 8.06 13.79
CA LYS A 24 -16.69 8.03 14.15
C LYS A 24 -15.91 7.21 13.11
N ASP A 25 -14.62 7.47 13.06
CA ASP A 25 -13.69 6.60 12.36
C ASP A 25 -13.73 5.19 12.99
N GLY A 26 -13.68 4.16 12.15
CA GLY A 26 -13.61 2.76 12.60
C GLY A 26 -12.42 2.53 13.52
N ASP A 27 -12.55 1.65 14.51
CA ASP A 27 -11.46 1.39 15.45
C ASP A 27 -10.26 0.73 14.76
N ILE A 28 -9.09 0.80 15.38
CA ILE A 28 -7.87 0.20 14.83
C ILE A 28 -7.64 -1.12 15.54
N TYR A 29 -7.29 -2.14 14.79
CA TYR A 29 -7.01 -3.48 15.30
C TYR A 29 -5.61 -3.90 14.89
N TYR A 30 -5.01 -4.77 15.70
CA TYR A 30 -3.79 -5.50 15.35
C TYR A 30 -3.84 -6.91 15.93
N LEU A 31 -3.11 -7.85 15.32
CA LEU A 31 -2.87 -9.17 15.90
C LEU A 31 -1.67 -9.11 16.85
N ASN A 32 -1.83 -9.58 18.07
CA ASN A 32 -0.70 -9.75 18.99
C ASN A 32 0.13 -11.00 18.60
N GLU A 33 1.17 -11.28 19.38
CA GLU A 33 2.06 -12.42 19.18
C GLU A 33 1.36 -13.78 19.27
N GLN A 34 0.20 -13.85 19.94
CA GLN A 34 -0.63 -15.03 20.09
C GLN A 34 -1.69 -15.16 18.96
N GLY A 35 -1.76 -14.18 18.06
CA GLY A 35 -2.75 -14.14 16.98
C GLY A 35 -4.12 -13.59 17.40
N GLU A 36 -4.23 -13.01 18.61
CA GLU A 36 -5.47 -12.41 19.10
C GLU A 36 -5.65 -10.99 18.56
N SER A 37 -6.88 -10.64 18.20
CA SER A 37 -7.22 -9.30 17.71
C SER A 37 -7.39 -8.32 18.86
N ILE A 38 -6.52 -7.33 18.94
CA ILE A 38 -6.55 -6.29 19.97
C ILE A 38 -7.10 -4.98 19.38
N CYS A 39 -8.09 -4.40 20.04
CA CYS A 39 -8.71 -3.14 19.64
C CYS A 39 -8.02 -1.92 20.27
N ILE A 40 -7.79 -0.89 19.46
CA ILE A 40 -7.37 0.46 19.84
C ILE A 40 -8.53 1.41 19.47
N PRO A 41 -9.33 1.86 20.46
CA PRO A 41 -10.47 2.73 20.20
C PRO A 41 -10.06 4.07 19.56
N THR A 42 -10.85 4.51 18.59
CA THR A 42 -10.75 5.82 17.97
C THR A 42 -11.67 6.81 18.68
N PRO A 43 -11.29 8.10 18.84
CA PRO A 43 -12.13 9.08 19.51
C PRO A 43 -13.55 9.17 18.92
N PRO A 44 -14.58 9.46 19.72
CA PRO A 44 -15.99 9.43 19.30
C PRO A 44 -16.39 10.59 18.36
N LYS A 45 -15.42 11.34 17.80
CA LYS A 45 -15.68 12.48 16.93
C LYS A 45 -16.33 12.00 15.62
N ARG A 46 -17.60 12.38 15.44
CA ARG A 46 -18.38 12.08 14.24
C ARG A 46 -17.99 13.01 13.10
N LYS A 47 -17.87 12.46 11.90
CA LYS A 47 -17.56 13.21 10.66
C LYS A 47 -18.33 12.57 9.50
N THR A 48 -18.59 13.36 8.47
CA THR A 48 -19.07 12.89 7.17
C THR A 48 -17.97 13.06 6.14
N ARG A 49 -17.89 12.13 5.19
CA ARG A 49 -16.97 12.20 4.04
C ARG A 49 -17.71 12.02 2.73
N LEU A 50 -18.29 10.84 2.50
CA LEU A 50 -19.09 10.52 1.30
C LEU A 50 -18.42 10.91 -0.02
N MET A 51 -17.14 10.59 -0.15
CA MET A 51 -16.37 10.84 -1.38
C MET A 51 -15.10 10.01 -1.44
N PHE A 52 -14.60 9.76 -2.64
CA PHE A 52 -13.32 9.10 -2.87
C PHE A 52 -12.13 9.95 -2.40
N PRO A 53 -10.96 9.33 -2.11
CA PRO A 53 -9.74 10.06 -1.81
C PRO A 53 -9.24 10.85 -3.02
N ALA A 54 -8.68 12.03 -2.78
CA ALA A 54 -8.07 12.82 -3.85
C ALA A 54 -6.79 12.16 -4.38
N LYS A 55 -6.58 12.23 -5.70
CA LYS A 55 -5.31 11.91 -6.34
C LYS A 55 -4.34 13.09 -6.20
N GLY A 56 -3.54 13.10 -5.15
CA GLY A 56 -2.56 14.16 -4.91
C GLY A 56 -1.62 13.89 -3.76
N ALA A 57 -0.65 14.78 -3.53
CA ALA A 57 0.36 14.64 -2.46
C ALA A 57 -0.20 14.91 -1.06
N ASN A 58 -1.21 15.78 -0.94
CA ASN A 58 -1.78 16.19 0.34
C ASN A 58 -2.50 15.03 1.03
N LEU A 59 -1.92 14.52 2.12
CA LEU A 59 -2.46 13.38 2.88
C LEU A 59 -3.81 13.67 3.56
N LYS A 60 -4.20 14.94 3.74
CA LYS A 60 -5.52 15.30 4.29
C LYS A 60 -6.64 14.97 3.30
N THR A 61 -6.41 15.18 2.00
CA THR A 61 -7.36 14.89 0.93
C THR A 61 -7.13 13.51 0.31
N ARG A 62 -5.87 13.05 0.21
CA ARG A 62 -5.50 11.65 -0.05
C ARG A 62 -5.54 10.83 1.23
N TYR A 63 -6.70 10.86 1.88
CA TYR A 63 -6.90 10.26 3.20
C TYR A 63 -6.72 8.73 3.19
N CYS A 64 -6.81 8.05 2.04
CA CYS A 64 -6.55 6.61 1.94
C CYS A 64 -5.11 6.21 2.31
N SER A 65 -4.15 7.13 2.19
CA SER A 65 -2.80 6.87 2.67
C SER A 65 -2.74 7.09 4.18
N TYR A 66 -3.32 8.18 4.66
CA TYR A 66 -3.24 8.53 6.07
C TYR A 66 -4.11 7.63 6.94
N GLU A 67 -5.42 7.66 6.75
CA GLU A 67 -6.41 7.09 7.67
C GLU A 67 -6.32 5.57 7.80
N VAL A 68 -5.98 4.86 6.71
CA VAL A 68 -6.04 3.39 6.66
C VAL A 68 -4.68 2.72 6.53
N LYS A 69 -3.56 3.48 6.51
CA LYS A 69 -2.20 2.91 6.48
C LYS A 69 -1.31 3.56 7.53
N ILE A 70 -1.02 4.83 7.34
CA ILE A 70 -0.05 5.60 8.14
C ILE A 70 -0.53 5.73 9.59
N ALA A 71 -1.78 6.16 9.81
CA ALA A 71 -2.36 6.33 11.13
C ALA A 71 -2.55 4.98 11.85
N VAL A 72 -2.87 3.92 11.11
CA VAL A 72 -2.98 2.55 11.63
C VAL A 72 -1.62 2.12 12.20
N PHE A 73 -0.56 2.19 11.40
CA PHE A 73 0.80 1.85 11.84
C PHE A 73 1.27 2.70 13.03
N GLU A 74 1.06 4.01 12.99
CA GLU A 74 1.44 4.89 14.11
C GLU A 74 0.72 4.52 15.41
N LYS A 75 -0.57 4.19 15.34
CA LYS A 75 -1.34 3.82 16.52
C LYS A 75 -0.87 2.50 17.08
N VAL A 76 -0.67 1.47 16.26
CA VAL A 76 -0.14 0.19 16.76
C VAL A 76 1.25 0.39 17.38
N LEU A 77 2.14 1.14 16.72
CA LEU A 77 3.48 1.44 17.25
C LEU A 77 3.44 2.16 18.61
N ARG A 78 2.41 3.00 18.85
CA ARG A 78 2.27 3.76 20.09
C ARG A 78 1.58 2.98 21.21
N TYR A 79 0.69 2.05 20.91
CA TYR A 79 -0.16 1.39 21.92
C TYR A 79 0.16 -0.08 22.14
N HIS A 80 0.83 -0.75 21.21
CA HIS A 80 1.17 -2.16 21.38
C HIS A 80 2.22 -2.32 22.50
N PRO A 81 1.99 -3.22 23.48
CA PRO A 81 2.90 -3.42 24.61
C PRO A 81 4.34 -3.76 24.20
N LYS A 82 4.53 -4.56 23.13
CA LYS A 82 5.85 -4.91 22.57
C LYS A 82 6.74 -3.72 22.22
N TYR A 83 6.13 -2.58 21.90
CA TYR A 83 6.81 -1.36 21.46
C TYR A 83 6.95 -0.32 22.58
N GLN A 84 6.63 -0.67 23.84
CA GLN A 84 6.83 0.18 25.00
C GLN A 84 8.14 -0.13 25.69
N GLY A 85 8.79 0.90 26.24
CA GLY A 85 9.96 0.77 27.08
C GLY A 85 9.67 1.26 28.50
N GLU A 86 10.70 1.27 29.32
CA GLU A 86 10.62 1.68 30.72
C GLU A 86 11.63 2.77 31.03
N LYS A 87 11.45 3.44 32.18
CA LYS A 87 12.37 4.47 32.64
C LYS A 87 13.77 3.87 32.82
N GLY A 88 14.76 4.45 32.14
CA GLY A 88 16.15 3.94 32.16
C GLY A 88 16.41 2.78 31.20
N ASN A 89 15.38 2.23 30.55
CA ASN A 89 15.52 1.19 29.53
C ASN A 89 14.52 1.41 28.38
N PRO A 90 14.79 2.40 27.49
CA PRO A 90 13.88 2.71 26.41
C PRO A 90 13.83 1.59 25.37
N LYS A 91 12.63 1.35 24.82
CA LYS A 91 12.44 0.45 23.69
C LYS A 91 13.08 1.05 22.46
N LYS A 92 14.06 0.35 21.91
CA LYS A 92 14.73 0.70 20.65
C LYS A 92 14.00 0.01 19.49
N ILE A 93 13.59 0.81 18.51
CA ILE A 93 12.85 0.33 17.34
C ILE A 93 13.49 0.92 16.09
N LEU A 94 13.76 0.06 15.12
CA LEU A 94 14.21 0.46 13.78
C LEU A 94 13.08 0.17 12.79
N ILE A 95 12.61 1.20 12.11
CA ILE A 95 11.66 1.08 11.00
C ILE A 95 12.47 1.07 9.71
N CYS A 96 12.41 -0.04 8.98
CA CYS A 96 13.05 -0.17 7.68
C CYS A 96 12.01 -0.02 6.58
N THR A 97 12.29 0.80 5.57
CA THR A 97 11.43 0.99 4.40
C THR A 97 12.25 1.04 3.12
N GLY A 98 11.64 0.71 1.99
CA GLY A 98 12.30 0.63 0.68
C GLY A 98 12.13 1.86 -0.20
N GLU A 99 11.93 3.07 0.34
CA GLU A 99 11.89 4.26 -0.53
C GLU A 99 13.27 4.55 -1.12
N ARG A 100 13.29 5.03 -2.36
CA ARG A 100 14.49 5.38 -3.12
C ARG A 100 14.40 6.81 -3.63
N ARG A 101 15.52 7.52 -3.69
CA ARG A 101 15.60 8.91 -4.19
C ARG A 101 15.18 9.03 -5.65
N GLU A 102 15.43 8.00 -6.45
CA GLU A 102 15.07 7.92 -7.86
C GLU A 102 13.55 7.89 -8.10
N GLU A 103 12.74 7.48 -7.12
CA GLU A 103 11.29 7.26 -7.34
C GLU A 103 10.52 8.56 -7.61
N SER A 104 10.98 9.72 -7.10
CA SER A 104 10.38 11.03 -7.41
C SER A 104 11.23 12.22 -6.96
N LEU A 105 10.93 13.40 -7.52
CA LEU A 105 11.54 14.67 -7.10
C LEU A 105 11.35 15.00 -5.60
N TRP A 106 10.29 14.50 -4.99
CA TRP A 106 10.04 14.68 -3.55
C TRP A 106 10.89 13.73 -2.70
N ARG A 107 11.08 12.50 -3.18
CA ARG A 107 11.88 11.47 -2.50
C ARG A 107 13.37 11.70 -2.64
N SER A 108 13.83 12.42 -3.67
CA SER A 108 15.25 12.77 -3.84
C SER A 108 15.84 13.51 -2.64
N LYS A 109 15.01 14.17 -1.83
CA LYS A 109 15.38 14.92 -0.63
C LYS A 109 15.34 14.09 0.66
N TYR A 110 14.98 12.81 0.61
CA TYR A 110 14.85 11.99 1.81
C TYR A 110 16.21 11.71 2.42
N CYS A 111 16.28 11.79 3.75
CA CYS A 111 17.43 11.32 4.51
C CYS A 111 17.45 9.78 4.51
N GLU A 112 18.65 9.20 4.51
CA GLU A 112 18.79 7.75 4.66
C GLU A 112 18.31 7.30 6.04
N THR A 113 18.67 8.07 7.08
CA THR A 113 18.26 7.85 8.46
C THR A 113 17.67 9.10 9.07
N GLU A 114 16.60 8.96 9.85
CA GLU A 114 16.02 10.05 10.64
C GLU A 114 15.28 9.50 11.87
N PHE A 115 14.94 10.38 12.81
CA PHE A 115 14.00 10.01 13.86
C PHE A 115 12.60 9.85 13.25
N HIS A 116 11.98 8.70 13.48
CA HIS A 116 10.59 8.55 13.10
C HIS A 116 9.72 9.45 13.99
N ARG A 117 8.66 10.04 13.45
CA ARG A 117 7.69 10.88 14.20
C ARG A 117 7.01 10.23 15.41
N ALA A 118 7.15 8.92 15.59
CA ALA A 118 6.70 8.21 16.79
C ALA A 118 7.79 8.06 17.86
N HIS A 119 9.00 8.56 17.62
CA HIS A 119 10.04 8.74 18.64
C HIS A 119 9.46 9.57 19.79
N ALA A 120 9.57 9.06 21.01
CA ALA A 120 9.03 9.68 22.20
C ALA A 120 9.78 9.18 23.44
N GLU A 121 11.11 9.25 23.43
CA GLU A 121 11.95 8.73 24.50
C GLU A 121 11.63 9.35 25.88
N PRO A 122 11.47 10.69 26.03
CA PRO A 122 11.22 11.28 27.35
C PRO A 122 9.86 10.93 27.94
N ARG A 123 8.85 10.66 27.10
CA ARG A 123 7.44 10.55 27.53
C ARG A 123 6.92 9.11 27.52
N ALA A 124 7.44 8.27 26.63
CA ALA A 124 6.99 6.89 26.43
C ALA A 124 8.16 5.89 26.35
N TYR A 125 9.38 6.34 26.69
CA TYR A 125 10.59 5.51 26.70
C TYR A 125 10.76 4.71 25.41
N ARG A 126 10.50 5.36 24.26
CA ARG A 126 10.57 4.73 22.93
C ARG A 126 11.47 5.54 22.00
N LEU A 127 12.59 4.93 21.63
CA LEU A 127 13.57 5.44 20.68
C LEU A 127 13.30 4.80 19.32
N VAL A 128 12.73 5.57 18.38
CA VAL A 128 12.38 5.07 17.04
C VAL A 128 13.23 5.74 15.97
N HIS A 129 14.05 4.95 15.29
CA HIS A 129 14.75 5.37 14.08
C HIS A 129 14.00 4.88 12.85
N HIS A 130 14.10 5.65 11.78
CA HIS A 130 13.67 5.28 10.43
C HIS A 130 14.91 5.17 9.56
N TRP A 131 15.11 4.03 8.91
CA TRP A 131 16.21 3.77 7.98
C TRP A 131 15.71 3.29 6.62
N ARG A 132 16.33 3.79 5.56
CA ARG A 132 16.04 3.48 4.16
C ARG A 132 17.27 2.83 3.52
N PRO A 133 17.48 1.51 3.68
CA PRO A 133 18.72 0.84 3.32
C PRO A 133 19.04 0.85 1.82
N VAL A 134 18.05 1.10 0.97
CA VAL A 134 18.18 1.12 -0.50
C VAL A 134 17.94 2.51 -1.08
N ILE A 135 18.11 3.56 -0.27
CA ILE A 135 17.72 4.92 -0.64
C ILE A 135 18.39 5.45 -1.91
N ASP A 136 19.60 4.99 -2.20
CA ASP A 136 20.40 5.37 -3.38
C ASP A 136 20.39 4.32 -4.49
N PHE A 137 19.66 3.22 -4.33
CA PHE A 137 19.59 2.19 -5.37
C PHE A 137 18.73 2.70 -6.52
N THR A 138 19.22 2.50 -7.73
CA THR A 138 18.47 2.64 -8.98
C THR A 138 17.45 1.51 -9.13
N GLU A 139 16.47 1.70 -10.01
CA GLU A 139 15.49 0.66 -10.32
C GLU A 139 16.19 -0.58 -10.88
N ARG A 140 17.24 -0.38 -11.68
CA ARG A 140 18.10 -1.45 -12.21
C ARG A 140 18.69 -2.29 -11.08
N GLU A 141 19.36 -1.66 -10.12
CA GLU A 141 19.99 -2.37 -9.00
C GLU A 141 18.99 -3.16 -8.17
N ILE A 142 17.76 -2.65 -8.00
CA ILE A 142 16.69 -3.40 -7.35
C ILE A 142 16.37 -4.67 -8.15
N TRP A 143 16.11 -4.58 -9.45
CA TRP A 143 15.82 -5.74 -10.28
C TRP A 143 16.98 -6.73 -10.33
N ASP A 144 18.23 -6.25 -10.40
CA ASP A 144 19.43 -7.07 -10.36
C ASP A 144 19.54 -7.84 -9.03
N MET A 145 19.10 -7.25 -7.90
CA MET A 145 19.01 -8.00 -6.64
C MET A 145 17.93 -9.08 -6.66
N PHE A 146 16.74 -8.78 -7.21
CA PHE A 146 15.69 -9.78 -7.36
C PHE A 146 16.18 -10.96 -8.20
N GLU A 147 16.88 -10.68 -9.31
CA GLU A 147 17.48 -11.69 -10.17
C GLU A 147 18.57 -12.49 -9.46
N LYS A 148 19.54 -11.81 -8.84
CA LYS A 148 20.68 -12.42 -8.14
C LYS A 148 20.25 -13.43 -7.09
N TYR A 149 19.17 -13.15 -6.37
CA TYR A 149 18.66 -14.01 -5.30
C TYR A 149 17.46 -14.85 -5.75
N SER A 150 17.14 -14.85 -7.05
CA SER A 150 15.97 -15.51 -7.64
C SER A 150 14.66 -15.18 -6.91
N ILE A 151 14.55 -14.02 -6.29
CA ILE A 151 13.34 -13.61 -5.57
C ILE A 151 12.27 -13.33 -6.61
N ARG A 152 11.08 -13.92 -6.45
CA ARG A 152 9.90 -13.66 -7.26
C ARG A 152 9.29 -12.31 -6.84
N PRO A 153 9.27 -11.28 -7.71
CA PRO A 153 8.50 -10.06 -7.48
C PRO A 153 7.00 -10.37 -7.35
N TYR A 154 6.26 -9.50 -6.66
CA TYR A 154 4.82 -9.68 -6.52
C TYR A 154 4.10 -9.69 -7.88
N GLY A 155 3.03 -10.49 -7.99
CA GLY A 155 2.35 -10.80 -9.24
C GLY A 155 1.89 -9.59 -10.06
N SER A 156 1.56 -8.46 -9.42
CA SER A 156 1.17 -7.25 -10.16
C SER A 156 2.26 -6.74 -11.10
N TYR A 157 3.55 -6.93 -10.76
CA TYR A 157 4.65 -6.54 -11.65
C TYR A 157 4.64 -7.36 -12.95
N TYR A 158 4.24 -8.63 -12.89
CA TYR A 158 4.07 -9.47 -14.08
C TYR A 158 2.81 -9.13 -14.87
N LEU A 159 1.83 -8.48 -14.25
CA LEU A 159 0.64 -7.95 -14.92
C LEU A 159 0.85 -6.52 -15.44
N GLY A 160 2.11 -6.07 -15.55
CA GLY A 160 2.47 -4.80 -16.17
C GLY A 160 2.30 -3.56 -15.28
N PHE A 161 2.05 -3.74 -13.97
CA PHE A 161 2.04 -2.63 -13.01
C PHE A 161 3.48 -2.26 -12.63
N SER A 162 3.83 -0.98 -12.74
CA SER A 162 5.14 -0.46 -12.32
C SER A 162 5.32 -0.36 -10.80
N ARG A 163 4.22 -0.53 -10.06
CA ARG A 163 4.19 -0.39 -8.61
C ARG A 163 3.10 -1.25 -8.01
N THR A 164 3.42 -1.85 -6.86
CA THR A 164 2.42 -2.56 -6.06
C THR A 164 1.77 -1.60 -5.08
N SER A 165 0.50 -1.28 -5.30
CA SER A 165 -0.29 -0.42 -4.41
C SER A 165 -1.64 -1.06 -4.06
N CYS A 166 -2.62 -0.29 -3.61
CA CYS A 166 -3.98 -0.84 -3.47
C CYS A 166 -4.52 -1.18 -4.86
N VAL A 167 -5.27 -2.28 -4.99
CA VAL A 167 -5.84 -2.70 -6.28
C VAL A 167 -6.63 -1.57 -6.97
N SER A 168 -7.45 -0.84 -6.21
CA SER A 168 -8.26 0.30 -6.68
C SER A 168 -7.61 1.64 -6.32
N CYS A 169 -6.30 1.77 -6.52
CA CYS A 169 -5.59 3.01 -6.18
C CYS A 169 -6.12 4.19 -7.00
N VAL A 170 -6.33 5.33 -6.34
CA VAL A 170 -6.71 6.61 -7.00
C VAL A 170 -5.67 7.09 -8.01
N PHE A 171 -4.45 6.56 -7.97
CA PHE A 171 -3.41 6.87 -8.95
C PHE A 171 -3.43 5.98 -10.18
N ASN A 172 -4.22 4.90 -10.21
CA ASN A 172 -4.27 3.98 -11.34
C ASN A 172 -4.46 4.73 -12.68
N SER A 173 -3.66 4.35 -13.68
CA SER A 173 -3.82 4.83 -15.05
C SER A 173 -5.05 4.17 -15.70
N PRO A 174 -5.51 4.67 -16.86
CA PRO A 174 -6.52 3.97 -17.64
C PRO A 174 -6.19 2.50 -17.90
N ASP A 175 -4.93 2.19 -18.23
CA ASP A 175 -4.47 0.80 -18.41
C ASP A 175 -4.63 -0.03 -17.14
N HIS A 176 -4.23 0.49 -15.97
CA HIS A 176 -4.39 -0.22 -14.70
C HIS A 176 -5.86 -0.52 -14.38
N TRP A 177 -6.76 0.43 -14.66
CA TRP A 177 -8.20 0.20 -14.52
C TRP A 177 -8.73 -0.81 -15.53
N ARG A 178 -8.24 -0.81 -16.77
CA ARG A 178 -8.63 -1.78 -17.80
C ARG A 178 -8.16 -3.18 -17.45
N ILE A 179 -6.95 -3.32 -16.92
CA ILE A 179 -6.46 -4.59 -16.38
C ILE A 179 -7.34 -5.03 -15.22
N MET A 180 -7.62 -4.17 -14.23
CA MET A 180 -8.48 -4.52 -13.09
C MET A 180 -9.88 -4.96 -13.54
N GLN A 181 -10.47 -4.31 -14.55
CA GLN A 181 -11.75 -4.72 -15.13
C GLN A 181 -11.68 -6.14 -15.74
N GLU A 182 -10.57 -6.47 -16.40
CA GLU A 182 -10.34 -7.77 -17.02
C GLU A 182 -10.17 -8.89 -15.98
N ILE A 183 -9.29 -8.68 -15.00
CA ILE A 183 -8.87 -9.75 -14.08
C ILE A 183 -9.68 -9.79 -12.77
N MET A 184 -10.39 -8.71 -12.43
CA MET A 184 -11.16 -8.56 -11.19
C MET A 184 -12.46 -7.78 -11.43
N PRO A 185 -13.33 -8.21 -12.37
CA PRO A 185 -14.50 -7.46 -12.80
C PRO A 185 -15.47 -7.12 -11.66
N GLU A 186 -15.65 -8.03 -10.69
CA GLU A 186 -16.50 -7.79 -9.53
C GLU A 186 -16.00 -6.61 -8.70
N ARG A 187 -14.70 -6.57 -8.38
CA ARG A 187 -14.12 -5.45 -7.63
C ARG A 187 -14.15 -4.15 -8.42
N PHE A 188 -14.00 -4.21 -9.74
CA PHE A 188 -14.14 -3.04 -10.60
C PHE A 188 -15.57 -2.48 -10.52
N ASN A 189 -16.57 -3.36 -10.65
CA ASN A 189 -17.98 -2.99 -10.58
C ASN A 189 -18.38 -2.43 -9.20
N MET A 190 -17.81 -2.94 -8.10
CA MET A 190 -18.00 -2.35 -6.77
C MET A 190 -17.58 -0.87 -6.72
N ILE A 191 -16.51 -0.48 -7.41
CA ILE A 191 -16.08 0.92 -7.47
C ILE A 191 -17.03 1.74 -8.34
N VAL A 192 -17.49 1.20 -9.47
CA VAL A 192 -18.47 1.86 -10.34
C VAL A 192 -19.78 2.13 -9.60
N GLU A 193 -20.31 1.16 -8.87
CA GLU A 193 -21.52 1.36 -8.06
C GLU A 193 -21.29 2.37 -6.94
N ALA A 194 -20.11 2.36 -6.31
CA ALA A 194 -19.76 3.37 -5.32
C ALA A 194 -19.69 4.79 -5.93
N GLU A 195 -19.23 4.96 -7.18
CA GLU A 195 -19.28 6.27 -7.86
C GLU A 195 -20.72 6.77 -8.03
N LYS A 196 -21.65 5.87 -8.37
CA LYS A 196 -23.08 6.19 -8.54
C LYS A 196 -23.72 6.55 -7.21
N GLU A 197 -23.52 5.74 -6.17
CA GLU A 197 -24.11 5.95 -4.85
C GLU A 197 -23.65 7.28 -4.22
N LEU A 198 -22.36 7.62 -4.39
CA LEU A 198 -21.79 8.85 -3.85
C LEU A 198 -22.04 10.08 -4.72
N ASN A 199 -22.53 9.91 -5.96
CA ASN A 199 -22.52 10.93 -7.01
C ASN A 199 -21.15 11.64 -7.11
N HIS A 200 -20.06 10.84 -7.03
CA HIS A 200 -18.69 11.32 -6.98
C HIS A 200 -17.74 10.29 -7.58
N THR A 201 -16.84 10.70 -8.47
CA THR A 201 -15.92 9.79 -9.15
C THR A 201 -14.61 9.58 -8.41
N VAL A 202 -13.93 8.45 -8.62
CA VAL A 202 -12.57 8.20 -8.11
C VAL A 202 -11.53 9.09 -8.80
N ASN A 203 -11.83 9.52 -10.02
CA ASN A 203 -11.01 10.43 -10.81
C ASN A 203 -11.24 11.88 -10.43
N GLU A 204 -10.15 12.65 -10.35
CA GLU A 204 -10.16 14.06 -9.95
C GLU A 204 -10.87 14.99 -10.93
N LYS A 205 -11.09 14.57 -12.19
CA LYS A 205 -11.75 15.38 -13.23
C LYS A 205 -13.25 15.10 -13.35
N GLY A 206 -13.85 14.32 -12.44
CA GLY A 206 -15.28 13.99 -12.52
C GLY A 206 -15.62 12.96 -13.61
N ILE A 207 -14.62 12.31 -14.21
CA ILE A 207 -14.84 11.35 -15.29
C ILE A 207 -15.20 9.99 -14.67
N PRO A 208 -16.36 9.39 -15.01
CA PRO A 208 -16.73 8.07 -14.51
C PRO A 208 -15.70 7.01 -14.87
N LEU A 209 -15.53 6.03 -13.99
CA LEU A 209 -14.57 4.95 -14.18
C LEU A 209 -14.85 4.13 -15.45
N THR A 210 -16.11 3.98 -15.82
CA THR A 210 -16.58 3.34 -17.06
C THR A 210 -16.11 4.07 -18.33
N GLU A 211 -15.80 5.36 -18.27
CA GLU A 211 -15.23 6.12 -19.40
C GLU A 211 -13.71 6.12 -19.37
N ILE A 212 -13.10 6.06 -18.18
CA ILE A 212 -11.66 5.96 -18.01
C ILE A 212 -11.15 4.65 -18.59
N VAL A 213 -11.85 3.55 -18.30
CA VAL A 213 -11.43 2.20 -18.71
C VAL A 213 -11.39 2.03 -20.23
N LYS A 214 -12.27 2.74 -20.96
CA LYS A 214 -12.28 2.76 -22.44
C LYS A 214 -11.00 3.35 -23.05
N LYS A 215 -10.28 4.17 -22.30
CA LYS A 215 -8.99 4.76 -22.70
C LYS A 215 -7.81 3.85 -22.36
N GLY A 216 -8.04 2.79 -21.59
CA GLY A 216 -7.01 1.85 -21.19
C GLY A 216 -6.80 0.73 -22.20
N SER A 217 -5.62 0.12 -22.15
CA SER A 217 -5.23 -1.00 -22.99
C SER A 217 -4.80 -2.21 -22.14
N LEU A 218 -5.00 -3.41 -22.70
CA LEU A 218 -4.49 -4.66 -22.15
C LEU A 218 -3.09 -5.03 -22.67
N LYS A 219 -2.46 -4.20 -23.51
CA LYS A 219 -1.14 -4.48 -24.11
C LYS A 219 -0.01 -4.68 -23.08
N ARG A 220 -0.24 -4.32 -21.82
CA ARG A 220 0.68 -4.53 -20.70
C ARG A 220 0.65 -5.93 -20.11
N LEU A 221 -0.45 -6.66 -20.35
CA LEU A 221 -0.57 -8.03 -19.89
C LEU A 221 0.33 -8.95 -20.71
N PRO A 222 0.83 -10.03 -20.12
CA PRO A 222 1.45 -11.12 -20.87
C PRO A 222 0.49 -11.62 -21.94
N THR A 223 0.98 -11.87 -23.16
CA THR A 223 0.18 -12.44 -24.26
C THR A 223 0.44 -13.94 -24.45
N ASP A 224 1.28 -14.51 -23.61
CA ASP A 224 1.74 -15.90 -23.68
C ASP A 224 1.10 -16.76 -22.58
N GLU A 225 1.55 -18.01 -22.49
CA GLU A 225 1.07 -19.01 -21.53
C GLU A 225 1.22 -18.55 -20.06
N LEU A 226 2.03 -17.52 -19.78
CA LEU A 226 2.23 -16.99 -18.42
C LEU A 226 1.04 -16.13 -17.96
N TYR A 227 0.13 -15.72 -18.83
CA TYR A 227 -0.99 -14.85 -18.44
C TYR A 227 -1.79 -15.42 -17.28
N ASN A 228 -2.28 -16.65 -17.42
CA ASN A 228 -3.10 -17.30 -16.40
C ASN A 228 -2.31 -17.50 -15.10
N GLU A 229 -1.05 -17.93 -15.20
CA GLU A 229 -0.17 -18.10 -14.02
C GLU A 229 0.04 -16.78 -13.29
N CYS A 230 0.28 -15.68 -14.01
CA CYS A 230 0.49 -14.36 -13.43
C CYS A 230 -0.77 -13.83 -12.76
N VAL A 231 -1.95 -14.07 -13.35
CA VAL A 231 -3.25 -13.69 -12.77
C VAL A 231 -3.52 -14.51 -11.51
N GLU A 232 -3.40 -15.83 -11.57
CA GLU A 232 -3.58 -16.70 -10.41
C GLU A 232 -2.63 -16.33 -9.28
N PHE A 233 -1.35 -16.12 -9.60
CA PHE A 233 -0.35 -15.72 -8.62
C PHE A 233 -0.66 -14.37 -7.98
N ALA A 234 -1.09 -13.36 -8.76
CA ALA A 234 -1.43 -12.04 -8.24
C ALA A 234 -2.70 -12.03 -7.36
N LEU A 235 -3.68 -12.88 -7.69
CA LEU A 235 -4.96 -12.97 -6.98
C LEU A 235 -4.92 -13.93 -5.78
N LYS A 236 -3.85 -14.72 -5.66
CA LYS A 236 -3.63 -15.64 -4.54
C LYS A 236 -3.62 -14.89 -3.19
N HIS A 237 -4.29 -15.49 -2.21
CA HIS A 237 -4.41 -14.96 -0.85
C HIS A 237 -3.34 -15.49 0.12
N GLU A 238 -2.71 -16.61 -0.18
CA GLU A 238 -1.73 -17.28 0.66
C GLU A 238 -0.48 -17.61 -0.13
N TYR A 239 0.71 -17.31 0.42
CA TYR A 239 1.99 -17.58 -0.23
C TYR A 239 2.82 -18.49 0.67
N ARG A 240 3.39 -19.52 0.06
CA ARG A 240 4.37 -20.41 0.69
C ARG A 240 5.78 -19.92 0.39
N PRO A 241 6.79 -20.31 1.18
CA PRO A 241 8.17 -19.92 0.90
C PRO A 241 8.64 -20.25 -0.53
N GLU A 242 8.17 -21.36 -1.09
CA GLU A 242 8.52 -21.81 -2.44
C GLU A 242 7.92 -20.90 -3.52
N ASP A 243 6.81 -20.23 -3.24
CA ASP A 243 6.19 -19.26 -4.14
C ASP A 243 7.06 -17.98 -4.30
N LEU A 244 8.02 -17.75 -3.39
CA LEU A 244 8.82 -16.52 -3.33
C LEU A 244 10.14 -16.63 -4.11
N ILE A 245 10.49 -17.82 -4.61
CA ILE A 245 11.72 -18.07 -5.35
C ILE A 245 11.38 -18.60 -6.75
N MET A 246 12.04 -18.09 -7.77
CA MET A 246 11.90 -18.55 -9.15
C MET A 246 13.07 -19.45 -9.52
N GLU A 247 12.80 -20.60 -10.14
CA GLU A 247 13.86 -21.44 -10.71
C GLU A 247 14.59 -20.72 -11.86
N LYS A 248 13.82 -20.10 -12.75
CA LYS A 248 14.31 -19.23 -13.81
C LYS A 248 13.75 -17.84 -13.61
N TRP A 249 14.60 -16.92 -13.18
CA TRP A 249 14.18 -15.55 -12.95
C TRP A 249 13.81 -14.84 -14.26
N LEU A 250 12.70 -14.10 -14.25
CA LEU A 250 12.20 -13.34 -15.38
C LEU A 250 11.92 -11.90 -14.96
N LEU A 251 12.45 -10.95 -15.73
CA LEU A 251 12.17 -9.54 -15.55
C LEU A 251 10.68 -9.27 -15.78
N PRO A 252 9.93 -8.70 -14.82
CA PRO A 252 8.50 -8.48 -14.98
C PRO A 252 8.17 -7.41 -16.02
N TYR A 253 7.02 -7.53 -16.69
CA TYR A 253 6.52 -6.56 -17.68
C TYR A 253 6.32 -5.14 -17.12
N GLY A 254 6.14 -5.01 -15.81
CA GLY A 254 6.02 -3.74 -15.09
C GLY A 254 7.36 -3.04 -14.81
N ALA A 255 8.50 -3.71 -15.01
CA ALA A 255 9.82 -3.11 -14.81
C ALA A 255 10.09 -1.98 -15.81
N PHE A 256 10.79 -0.94 -15.37
CA PHE A 256 11.21 0.23 -16.15
C PHE A 256 10.06 1.00 -16.78
N LYS A 257 8.88 0.99 -16.16
CA LYS A 257 7.69 1.76 -16.54
C LYS A 257 7.55 3.07 -15.73
N GLY A 258 8.55 3.43 -14.93
CA GLY A 258 8.62 4.68 -14.18
C GLY A 258 7.50 4.88 -13.16
N ALA A 259 7.17 6.14 -12.86
CA ALA A 259 6.17 6.53 -11.87
C ALA A 259 4.71 6.39 -12.35
N GLU A 260 4.47 5.70 -13.46
CA GLU A 260 3.12 5.51 -13.98
C GLU A 260 2.19 4.89 -12.96
N GLY A 261 0.96 5.43 -12.87
CA GLY A 261 0.04 5.01 -11.84
C GLY A 261 0.43 5.44 -10.42
N GLY A 262 1.37 6.38 -10.27
CA GLY A 262 1.89 6.92 -9.01
C GLY A 262 1.70 8.42 -8.81
N PRO A 263 1.96 8.93 -7.58
CA PRO A 263 2.09 10.37 -7.37
C PRO A 263 3.33 10.88 -8.11
N ILE A 264 3.15 11.91 -8.93
CA ILE A 264 4.23 12.70 -9.54
C ILE A 264 4.56 13.85 -8.58
#